data_AF-A0AA42T208-F1
#
_entry.id   AF-A0AA42T208-F1
#
_cell.length_a   1.000
_cell.length_b   1.000
_cell.length_c   1.000
_cell.angle_alpha   90.00
_cell.angle_beta   90.00
_cell.angle_gamma   90.00
#
_symmetry.space_group_name_H-M   'P 1'
#
loop_
_entity.id
_entity.type
_entity.pdbx_description
1 polymer ?
#
loop_
_entity_poly.entity_id
_entity_poly.type
_entity_poly.pdbx_seq_one_letter_code
_entity_poly.pdbx_strand_id
1 'polypeptide(L)'
;MRIALIYSLLAAIATVTNIFSQDLVVRAYHGPYAILLSVLVGTGVGLIVKYVLDKRYIFSFTARNIAHDGRVFLMYTLMGLVTTVIFWGFEFGFHHLFESKEMRYLGGVIGLAIGYYAKYLLDRRFVFPKESTPC
;
A
#
# COMPACT_ATOMS: atom_id res chain seq x y z
N MET A 1 -11.00 -18.15 4.20
CA MET A 1 -9.83 -18.58 3.41
C MET A 1 -9.76 -17.97 2.00
N ARG A 2 -10.85 -17.94 1.22
CA ARG A 2 -10.82 -17.44 -0.17
C ARG A 2 -10.33 -15.98 -0.34
N ILE A 3 -10.72 -15.07 0.55
CA ILE A 3 -10.33 -13.64 0.47
C ILE A 3 -8.84 -13.44 0.74
N ALA A 4 -8.28 -14.09 1.76
CA ALA A 4 -6.86 -13.99 2.10
C ALA A 4 -5.97 -14.46 0.94
N LEU A 5 -6.31 -15.58 0.31
CA LEU A 5 -5.58 -16.10 -0.85
C LEU A 5 -5.60 -15.14 -2.04
N ILE A 6 -6.77 -14.56 -2.34
CA ILE A 6 -6.88 -13.54 -3.40
C ILE A 6 -6.03 -12.33 -3.02
N TYR A 7 -6.13 -11.84 -1.77
CA TYR A 7 -5.35 -10.70 -1.30
C TYR A 7 -3.85 -10.91 -1.44
N SER A 8 -3.37 -12.09 -1.03
CA SER A 8 -1.97 -12.49 -1.15
C SER A 8 -1.52 -12.58 -2.61
N LEU A 9 -2.36 -13.13 -3.50
CA LEU A 9 -2.06 -13.20 -4.93
C LEU A 9 -1.95 -11.81 -5.56
N LEU A 10 -2.92 -10.92 -5.29
CA LEU A 10 -2.90 -9.56 -5.82
C LEU A 10 -1.70 -8.77 -5.28
N ALA A 11 -1.35 -8.97 -4.01
CA ALA A 11 -0.15 -8.40 -3.41
C ALA A 11 1.12 -8.94 -4.09
N ALA A 12 1.20 -10.24 -4.37
CA ALA A 12 2.33 -10.83 -5.08
C ALA A 12 2.50 -10.24 -6.49
N ILE A 13 1.40 -10.06 -7.23
CA ILE A 13 1.43 -9.42 -8.57
C ILE A 13 1.96 -7.97 -8.48
N ALA A 14 1.46 -7.20 -7.50
CA ALA A 14 1.95 -5.83 -7.26
C ALA A 14 3.44 -5.80 -6.89
N THR A 15 3.91 -6.76 -6.08
CA THR A 15 5.32 -6.89 -5.71
C THR A 15 6.19 -7.23 -6.91
N VAL A 16 5.78 -8.19 -7.75
CA VAL A 16 6.52 -8.58 -8.95
C VAL A 16 6.62 -7.41 -9.94
N THR A 17 5.52 -6.70 -10.18
CA THR A 17 5.51 -5.53 -11.09
C THR A 17 6.34 -4.37 -10.54
N ASN A 18 6.32 -4.14 -9.22
CA ASN A 18 7.22 -3.20 -8.55
C ASN A 18 8.68 -3.57 -8.82
N ILE A 19 9.12 -4.78 -8.45
CA ILE A 19 10.52 -5.20 -8.60
C ILE A 19 10.95 -5.17 -10.08
N PHE A 20 10.12 -5.66 -10.99
CA PHE A 20 10.41 -5.66 -12.42
C PHE A 20 10.63 -4.25 -12.97
N SER A 21 9.82 -3.28 -12.55
CA SER A 21 10.01 -1.89 -12.95
C SER A 21 11.25 -1.24 -12.31
N GLN A 22 11.61 -1.61 -11.07
CA GLN A 22 12.90 -1.19 -10.50
C GLN A 22 14.08 -1.72 -11.33
N ASP A 23 14.07 -3.00 -11.68
CA ASP A 23 15.11 -3.66 -12.48
C ASP A 23 15.24 -3.01 -13.86
N LEU A 24 14.13 -2.70 -14.54
CA LEU A 24 14.16 -1.96 -15.81
C LEU A 24 14.82 -0.59 -15.68
N VAL A 25 14.51 0.17 -14.62
CA VAL A 25 15.12 1.49 -14.41
C VAL A 25 16.62 1.39 -14.16
N VAL A 26 17.07 0.44 -13.32
CA VAL A 26 18.49 0.23 -13.05
C VAL A 26 19.25 -0.20 -14.30
N ARG A 27 18.62 -0.95 -15.20
CA ARG A 27 19.21 -1.33 -16.50
C ARG A 27 19.22 -0.19 -17.51
N ALA A 28 18.24 0.71 -17.47
CA ALA A 28 18.10 1.80 -18.42
C ALA A 28 18.89 3.06 -18.03
N TYR A 29 19.15 3.27 -16.73
CA TYR A 29 19.78 4.49 -16.22
C TYR A 29 20.91 4.15 -15.24
N HIS A 30 22.12 4.58 -15.59
CA HIS A 30 23.35 4.33 -14.83
C HIS A 30 23.89 5.58 -14.09
N GLY A 31 23.06 6.62 -13.93
CA GLY A 31 23.47 7.84 -13.24
C GLY A 31 23.46 7.72 -11.71
N PRO A 32 23.90 8.77 -10.99
CA PRO A 32 24.03 8.74 -9.52
C PRO A 32 22.69 8.52 -8.79
N TYR A 33 21.57 8.81 -9.45
CA TYR A 33 20.23 8.65 -8.89
C TYR A 33 19.56 7.32 -9.27
N ALA A 34 20.27 6.36 -9.86
CA ALA A 34 19.66 5.15 -10.41
C ALA A 34 18.82 4.35 -9.41
N ILE A 35 19.34 4.17 -8.19
CA ILE A 35 18.63 3.46 -7.12
C ILE A 35 17.43 4.25 -6.61
N LEU A 36 17.57 5.58 -6.44
CA LEU A 36 16.45 6.41 -5.98
C LEU A 36 15.33 6.42 -7.02
N LEU A 37 15.67 6.60 -8.29
CA LEU A 37 14.72 6.62 -9.39
C LEU A 37 14.04 5.26 -9.55
N SER A 38 14.79 4.16 -9.41
CA SER A 38 14.21 2.82 -9.50
C SER A 38 13.19 2.58 -8.40
N VAL A 39 13.49 2.91 -7.14
CA VAL A 39 12.56 2.78 -6.01
C VAL A 39 11.32 3.65 -6.20
N LEU A 40 11.47 4.88 -6.69
CA LEU A 40 10.33 5.78 -6.96
C LEU A 40 9.42 5.20 -8.05
N VAL A 41 9.99 4.77 -9.17
CA VAL A 41 9.22 4.16 -10.28
C VAL A 41 8.57 2.86 -9.84
N GLY A 42 9.32 1.98 -9.16
CA GLY A 42 8.83 0.72 -8.61
C GLY A 42 7.64 0.92 -7.69
N THR A 43 7.77 1.85 -6.74
CA THR A 43 6.68 2.23 -5.82
C THR A 43 5.47 2.75 -6.57
N GLY A 44 5.66 3.66 -7.53
CA GLY A 44 4.56 4.20 -8.34
C GLY A 44 3.81 3.12 -9.12
N VAL A 45 4.54 2.28 -9.87
CA VAL A 45 3.97 1.18 -10.64
C VAL A 45 3.25 0.17 -9.74
N GLY A 46 3.90 -0.25 -8.65
CA GLY A 46 3.32 -1.18 -7.69
C GLY A 46 2.03 -0.67 -7.07
N LEU A 47 1.99 0.61 -6.68
CA LEU A 47 0.78 1.24 -6.13
C LEU A 47 -0.37 1.30 -7.15
N ILE A 48 -0.09 1.69 -8.39
CA ILE A 48 -1.10 1.74 -9.46
C ILE A 48 -1.67 0.34 -9.72
N VAL A 49 -0.80 -0.66 -9.90
CA VAL A 49 -1.21 -2.05 -10.14
C VAL A 49 -2.05 -2.56 -8.97
N LYS A 50 -1.57 -2.36 -7.73
CA LYS A 50 -2.28 -2.78 -6.53
C LYS A 50 -3.66 -2.13 -6.42
N TYR A 51 -3.75 -0.84 -6.69
CA TYR A 51 -5.03 -0.11 -6.69
C TYR A 51 -6.02 -0.70 -7.69
N VAL A 52 -5.60 -0.88 -8.95
CA VAL A 52 -6.47 -1.41 -10.01
C VAL A 52 -6.96 -2.81 -9.66
N LEU A 53 -6.07 -3.66 -9.14
CA LEU A 53 -6.40 -5.01 -8.72
C LEU A 53 -7.38 -5.02 -7.53
N ASP A 54 -7.13 -4.23 -6.49
CA ASP A 54 -8.00 -4.18 -5.31
C ASP A 54 -9.37 -3.62 -5.66
N LYS A 55 -9.41 -2.52 -6.42
CA LYS A 55 -10.65 -1.93 -6.91
C LYS A 55 -11.52 -2.95 -7.65
N ARG A 56 -10.92 -3.73 -8.56
CA ARG A 56 -11.64 -4.68 -9.41
C ARG A 56 -12.03 -5.98 -8.69
N TYR A 57 -11.10 -6.59 -7.96
CA TYR A 57 -11.23 -7.96 -7.46
C TYR A 57 -11.60 -8.07 -5.98
N ILE A 58 -11.31 -7.04 -5.17
CA ILE A 58 -11.64 -7.04 -3.73
C ILE A 58 -12.93 -6.24 -3.49
N PHE A 59 -12.98 -5.02 -4.01
CA PHE A 59 -14.08 -4.10 -3.72
C PHE A 59 -15.15 -4.06 -4.81
N SER A 60 -14.88 -4.66 -5.99
CA SER A 60 -15.78 -4.64 -7.16
C SER A 60 -16.35 -3.25 -7.43
N PHE A 61 -15.52 -2.22 -7.25
CA PHE A 61 -15.94 -0.82 -7.27
C PHE A 61 -15.86 -0.26 -8.69
N THR A 62 -16.97 0.30 -9.16
CA THR A 62 -17.06 0.94 -10.48
C THR A 62 -16.99 2.46 -10.30
N ALA A 63 -15.92 3.07 -10.79
CA ALA A 63 -15.82 4.53 -10.80
C ALA A 63 -16.74 5.13 -11.87
N ARG A 64 -17.42 6.23 -11.56
CA ARG A 64 -18.35 6.90 -12.49
C ARG A 64 -17.66 7.57 -13.68
N ASN A 65 -16.44 8.06 -13.48
CA ASN A 65 -15.60 8.70 -14.51
C ASN A 65 -14.12 8.73 -14.06
N ILE A 66 -13.22 9.16 -14.95
CA ILE A 66 -11.76 9.22 -14.71
C ILE A 66 -11.40 10.15 -13.55
N ALA A 67 -12.05 11.31 -13.44
CA ALA A 67 -11.78 12.27 -12.36
C ALA A 67 -12.16 11.69 -10.98
N HIS A 68 -13.28 10.97 -10.91
CA HIS A 68 -13.70 10.26 -9.71
C HIS A 68 -12.71 9.13 -9.36
N ASP A 69 -12.23 8.40 -10.37
CA ASP A 69 -11.24 7.34 -10.16
C ASP A 69 -9.92 7.87 -9.60
N GLY A 70 -9.43 8.99 -10.15
CA GLY A 70 -8.24 9.68 -9.63
C GLY A 70 -8.40 10.11 -8.17
N ARG A 71 -9.58 10.62 -7.77
CA ARG A 71 -9.87 10.96 -6.37
C ARG A 71 -9.86 9.73 -5.46
N VAL A 72 -10.42 8.61 -5.91
CA VAL A 72 -10.43 7.36 -5.15
C VAL A 72 -9.01 6.79 -5.02
N PHE A 73 -8.20 6.84 -6.09
CA PHE A 73 -6.78 6.48 -6.05
C PHE A 73 -5.99 7.33 -5.07
N LEU A 74 -6.22 8.64 -5.05
CA LEU A 74 -5.58 9.55 -4.10
C LEU A 74 -5.94 9.18 -2.66
N MET A 75 -7.22 8.95 -2.36
CA MET A 75 -7.65 8.53 -1.02
C MET A 75 -7.03 7.18 -0.64
N TYR A 76 -7.02 6.20 -1.55
CA TYR A 76 -6.38 4.89 -1.34
C TYR A 76 -4.90 5.01 -0.98
N THR A 77 -4.18 5.87 -1.70
CA THR A 77 -2.76 6.12 -1.47
C THR A 77 -2.52 6.84 -0.15
N LEU A 78 -3.34 7.86 0.17
CA LEU A 78 -3.29 8.57 1.45
C LEU A 78 -3.53 7.64 2.63
N MET A 79 -4.49 6.72 2.54
CA MET A 79 -4.71 5.72 3.60
C MET A 79 -3.49 4.82 3.78
N GLY A 80 -2.82 4.44 2.68
CA GLY A 80 -1.54 3.74 2.74
C GLY A 80 -0.49 4.52 3.53
N LEU A 81 -0.27 5.79 3.18
CA LEU A 81 0.69 6.66 3.87
C LEU A 81 0.39 6.81 5.37
N VAL A 82 -0.87 7.01 5.74
CA VAL A 82 -1.30 7.09 7.15
C VAL A 82 -0.89 5.82 7.89
N THR A 83 -1.13 4.64 7.30
CA THR A 83 -0.78 3.38 7.95
C THR A 83 0.72 3.12 8.02
N THR A 84 1.50 3.62 7.06
CA THR A 84 2.96 3.62 7.13
C THR A 84 3.47 4.51 8.27
N VAL A 85 2.88 5.68 8.48
CA VAL A 85 3.22 6.55 9.61
C VAL A 85 2.90 5.88 10.95
N ILE A 86 1.78 5.15 11.05
CA ILE A 86 1.47 4.35 12.24
C ILE A 86 2.56 3.31 12.47
N PHE A 87 2.92 2.54 11.43
CA PHE A 87 4.00 1.54 11.53
C PHE A 87 5.31 2.15 12.01
N TRP A 88 5.78 3.23 11.38
CA TRP A 88 7.00 3.92 11.77
C TRP A 88 6.93 4.52 13.18
N GLY A 89 5.77 5.05 13.58
CA GLY A 89 5.57 5.57 14.93
C GLY A 89 5.80 4.51 16.01
N PHE A 90 5.33 3.29 15.79
CA PHE A 90 5.61 2.17 16.71
C PHE A 90 7.06 1.67 16.58
N GLU A 91 7.58 1.49 15.37
CA GLU A 91 8.96 1.00 15.16
C GLU A 91 9.99 1.95 15.79
N PHE A 92 9.93 3.24 15.44
CA PHE A 92 10.85 4.25 15.95
C PHE A 92 10.55 4.65 17.38
N GLY A 93 9.27 4.66 17.79
CA GLY A 93 8.90 4.91 19.19
C GLY A 93 9.49 3.86 20.12
N PHE A 94 9.39 2.57 19.77
CA PHE A 94 10.00 1.50 20.54
C PHE A 94 11.53 1.56 20.47
N HIS A 95 12.09 1.85 19.31
CA HIS A 95 13.54 2.02 19.21
C HIS A 95 14.04 3.15 20.13
N HIS A 96 13.33 4.27 20.21
CA HIS A 96 13.71 5.40 21.04
C HIS A 96 13.51 5.13 22.53
N LEU A 97 12.45 4.41 22.93
CA LEU A 97 12.17 4.12 24.33
C LEU A 97 13.06 3.05 24.94
N PHE A 98 13.49 2.06 24.14
CA PHE A 98 14.21 0.88 24.61
C PHE A 98 15.65 0.78 24.09
N GLU A 99 16.03 1.58 23.10
CA GLU A 99 17.36 1.64 22.47
C GLU A 99 17.90 0.29 21.95
N SER A 100 17.04 -0.72 21.81
CA SER A 100 17.41 -2.06 21.34
C SER A 100 16.82 -2.39 19.97
N LYS A 101 17.50 -3.28 19.25
CA LYS A 101 17.06 -3.73 17.91
C LYS A 101 15.84 -4.64 18.02
N GLU A 102 15.81 -5.47 19.06
CA GLU A 102 14.73 -6.41 19.34
C GLU A 102 13.43 -5.66 19.60
N MET A 103 13.47 -4.61 20.43
CA MET A 103 12.28 -3.80 20.73
C MET A 103 11.84 -2.96 19.55
N ARG A 104 12.79 -2.43 18.75
CA ARG A 104 12.46 -1.80 17.47
C ARG A 104 11.64 -2.73 16.57
N TYR A 105 12.10 -3.97 16.37
CA TYR A 105 11.39 -4.95 15.54
C TYR A 105 10.05 -5.36 16.14
N LEU A 106 9.97 -5.52 17.48
CA LEU A 106 8.70 -5.78 18.16
C LEU A 106 7.69 -4.65 17.93
N GLY A 107 8.13 -3.39 18.08
CA GLY A 107 7.34 -2.20 17.76
C GLY A 107 6.91 -2.21 16.29
N GLY A 108 7.81 -2.56 15.37
CA GLY A 108 7.49 -2.70 13.96
C GLY A 108 6.40 -3.75 13.68
N VAL A 109 6.47 -4.93 14.30
CA VAL A 109 5.43 -5.98 14.15
C VAL A 109 4.08 -5.50 14.67
N ILE A 110 4.04 -4.87 15.84
CA ILE A 110 2.82 -4.30 16.42
C ILE A 110 2.26 -3.20 15.51
N GLY A 111 3.13 -2.29 15.06
CA GLY A 111 2.79 -1.20 14.15
C GLY A 111 2.22 -1.69 12.82
N LEU A 112 2.79 -2.74 12.24
CA LEU A 112 2.27 -3.38 11.02
C LEU A 112 0.91 -4.02 11.25
N ALA A 113 0.72 -4.75 12.36
CA ALA A 113 -0.57 -5.37 12.68
C ALA A 113 -1.69 -4.32 12.82
N ILE A 114 -1.42 -3.25 13.57
CA ILE A 114 -2.36 -2.12 13.72
C ILE A 114 -2.57 -1.42 12.39
N GLY A 115 -1.49 -1.18 11.63
CA GLY A 115 -1.52 -0.54 10.33
C GLY A 115 -2.41 -1.29 9.34
N TYR A 116 -2.26 -2.61 9.21
CA TYR A 116 -3.12 -3.40 8.31
C TYR A 116 -4.59 -3.37 8.74
N TYR A 117 -4.86 -3.48 10.03
CA TYR A 117 -6.23 -3.42 10.55
C TYR A 117 -6.87 -2.04 10.30
N ALA A 118 -6.14 -0.97 10.62
CA ALA A 118 -6.56 0.40 10.37
C ALA A 118 -6.78 0.64 8.87
N LYS A 119 -5.88 0.15 8.01
CA LYS A 119 -5.99 0.28 6.56
C LYS A 119 -7.28 -0.36 6.05
N TYR A 120 -7.60 -1.57 6.49
CA TYR A 120 -8.84 -2.24 6.11
C TYR A 120 -10.08 -1.41 6.50
N LEU A 121 -10.11 -0.88 7.72
CA LEU A 121 -11.23 -0.05 8.19
C LEU A 121 -11.36 1.25 7.40
N LEU A 122 -10.24 1.92 7.14
CA LEU A 122 -10.18 3.18 6.40
C LEU A 122 -10.59 2.99 4.93
N ASP A 123 -10.02 1.99 4.26
CA ASP A 123 -10.34 1.69 2.85
C ASP A 123 -11.81 1.32 2.71
N ARG A 124 -12.37 0.52 3.64
CA ARG A 124 -13.80 0.16 3.64
C ARG A 124 -14.73 1.35 3.88
N ARG A 125 -14.32 2.32 4.71
CA ARG A 125 -15.19 3.44 5.11
C ARG A 125 -15.11 4.62 4.13
N PHE A 126 -13.90 4.95 3.65
CA PHE A 126 -13.65 6.20 2.93
C PHE A 126 -13.33 6.00 1.45
N VAL A 127 -12.74 4.86 1.06
CA VAL A 127 -12.32 4.60 -0.32
C VAL A 127 -13.39 3.82 -1.07
N PHE A 128 -13.95 2.80 -0.43
CA PHE A 128 -14.94 1.89 -1.02
C PHE A 128 -16.18 1.75 -0.12
N PRO A 129 -16.94 2.84 0.11
CA PRO A 129 -18.19 2.75 0.85
C PRO A 129 -19.15 1.80 0.10
N LYS A 130 -19.80 0.88 0.83
CA LYS A 130 -20.91 0.11 0.26
C LYS A 130 -21.99 1.09 -0.16
N GLU A 131 -22.47 1.00 -1.40
CA GLU A 131 -23.70 1.69 -1.80
C GLU A 131 -24.79 1.26 -0.82
N SER A 132 -25.34 2.23 -0.08
CA SER A 132 -26.62 2.04 0.60
C SER A 132 -27.63 1.76 -0.49
N THR A 133 -28.22 0.57 -0.47
CA THR A 133 -29.42 0.25 -1.25
C THR A 133 -30.40 1.41 -1.11
N PRO A 134 -30.82 2.09 -2.20
CA PRO A 134 -31.94 3.00 -2.11
C PRO A 134 -33.16 2.19 -1.66
N CYS A 135 -33.79 2.61 -0.56
CA CYS A 135 -35.10 2.11 -0.18
C CYS A 135 -36.13 2.44 -1.25
#